data_AF-A0A1B8TBX2-F1
#
_entry.id   AF-A0A1B8TBX2-F1
#
_cell.length_a   1.000
_cell.length_b   1.000
_cell.length_c   1.000
_cell.angle_alpha   90.00
_cell.angle_beta   90.00
_cell.angle_gamma   90.00
#
_symmetry.space_group_name_H-M   'P 1'
#
loop_
_entity.id
_entity.type
_entity.pdbx_description
1 polymer ?
#
loop_
_entity_poly.entity_id
_entity_poly.type
_entity_poly.pdbx_seq_one_letter_code
_entity_poly.pdbx_strand_id
1 'polypeptide(L)'
;MRVLAVSNFLLSICSHAWLVLTFKHRGEGLSTLSAGARLALVILAGVIIGLCTYFAPGDGRATAALMAVVHFGIFSALMGHGEDGAPRQAMFAVLMVVTEPLGLSFRWAPGLYFMDQILTVWVLVAGVTFIMRSADKSPSR
;
A
#
# COMPACT_ATOMS: atom_id res chain seq x y z
N MET A 1 7.10 15.14 22.42
CA MET A 1 5.74 14.66 22.04
C MET A 1 5.59 14.33 20.55
N ARG A 2 6.03 15.16 19.59
CA ARG A 2 5.83 14.88 18.13
C ARG A 2 6.55 13.64 17.58
N VAL A 3 7.77 13.34 18.03
CA VAL A 3 8.56 12.17 17.57
C VAL A 3 7.89 10.83 17.93
N LEU A 4 7.29 10.75 19.13
CA LEU A 4 6.54 9.57 19.58
C LEU A 4 5.29 9.34 18.72
N ALA A 5 4.60 10.40 18.31
CA ALA A 5 3.43 10.31 17.45
C ALA A 5 3.77 9.78 16.05
N VAL A 6 4.86 10.26 15.45
CA VAL A 6 5.34 9.77 14.14
C VAL A 6 5.76 8.31 14.22
N SER A 7 6.50 7.93 15.27
CA SER A 7 6.96 6.55 15.46
C SER A 7 5.79 5.59 15.62
N ASN A 8 4.78 5.95 16.43
CA ASN A 8 3.57 5.15 16.60
C ASN A 8 2.77 5.00 15.31
N PHE A 9 2.72 6.05 14.49
CA PHE A 9 2.05 6.01 13.20
C PHE A 9 2.76 5.05 12.24
N LEU A 10 4.09 5.12 12.12
CA LEU A 10 4.87 4.21 11.27
C LEU A 10 4.77 2.75 11.75
N LEU A 11 4.83 2.51 13.06
CA LEU A 11 4.65 1.18 13.64
C LEU A 11 3.25 0.62 13.33
N SER A 12 2.22 1.47 13.37
CA SER A 12 0.87 1.08 13.00
C SER A 12 0.79 0.67 11.52
N ILE A 13 1.38 1.45 10.60
CA ILE A 13 1.46 1.09 9.18
C ILE A 13 2.14 -0.27 9.00
N CYS A 14 3.31 -0.48 9.61
CA CYS A 14 4.04 -1.74 9.50
C CYS A 14 3.24 -2.92 10.08
N SER A 15 2.55 -2.72 11.20
CA SER A 15 1.69 -3.74 11.82
C SER A 15 0.52 -4.12 10.91
N HIS A 16 -0.18 -3.13 10.35
CA HIS A 16 -1.26 -3.36 9.40
C HIS A 16 -0.75 -4.08 8.14
N ALA A 17 0.36 -3.61 7.55
CA ALA A 17 0.97 -4.24 6.38
C ALA A 17 1.35 -5.70 6.67
N TRP A 18 2.00 -5.97 7.80
CA TRP A 18 2.37 -7.32 8.21
C TRP A 18 1.17 -8.26 8.33
N LEU A 19 0.11 -7.80 8.98
CA LEU A 19 -1.12 -8.59 9.12
C LEU A 19 -1.78 -8.84 7.76
N VAL A 20 -1.75 -7.89 6.83
CA VAL A 20 -2.30 -8.09 5.48
C VAL A 20 -1.46 -9.08 4.69
N LEU A 21 -0.14 -8.90 4.68
CA LEU A 21 0.82 -9.76 3.97
C LEU A 21 0.88 -11.19 4.51
N THR A 22 0.48 -11.41 5.77
CA THR A 22 0.38 -12.74 6.39
C THR A 22 -1.04 -13.31 6.35
N PHE A 23 -1.97 -12.66 5.64
CA PHE A 23 -3.38 -13.06 5.56
C PHE A 23 -4.00 -13.23 6.95
N LYS A 24 -3.74 -12.31 7.88
CA LYS A 24 -4.32 -12.28 9.23
C LYS A 24 -5.17 -11.03 9.49
N HIS A 25 -5.07 -10.03 8.63
CA HIS A 25 -5.83 -8.79 8.78
C HIS A 25 -7.33 -9.01 8.55
N ARG A 26 -8.16 -8.44 9.43
CA ARG A 26 -9.63 -8.56 9.41
C ARG A 26 -10.35 -7.22 9.20
N GLY A 27 -9.66 -6.22 8.68
CA GLY A 27 -10.20 -4.87 8.42
C GLY A 27 -10.23 -3.95 9.65
N GLU A 28 -9.71 -4.39 10.79
CA GLU A 28 -9.67 -3.63 12.04
C GLU A 28 -8.79 -2.38 11.91
N GLY A 29 -9.20 -1.26 12.53
CA GLY A 29 -8.47 0.01 12.57
C GLY A 29 -8.48 0.85 11.28
N LEU A 30 -8.54 0.20 10.11
CA LEU A 30 -8.54 0.91 8.81
C LEU A 30 -9.90 1.53 8.48
N SER A 31 -11.00 0.91 8.89
CA SER A 31 -12.36 1.45 8.71
C SER A 31 -12.64 2.68 9.58
N THR A 32 -11.89 2.85 10.67
CA THR A 32 -12.06 3.95 11.63
C THR A 32 -11.19 5.17 11.34
N LEU A 33 -10.39 5.13 10.27
CA LEU A 33 -9.57 6.27 9.87
C LEU A 33 -10.44 7.44 9.42
N SER A 34 -10.12 8.64 9.91
CA SER A 34 -10.72 9.86 9.39
C SER A 34 -10.38 10.05 7.91
N ALA A 35 -11.23 10.77 7.18
CA ALA A 35 -10.99 11.05 5.76
C ALA A 35 -9.64 11.75 5.53
N GLY A 36 -9.25 12.68 6.43
CA GLY A 36 -7.97 13.37 6.38
C GLY A 36 -6.77 12.44 6.60
N ALA A 37 -6.86 11.52 7.58
CA ALA A 37 -5.80 10.54 7.82
C ALA A 37 -5.64 9.58 6.64
N ARG A 38 -6.75 9.14 6.03
CA ARG A 38 -6.74 8.29 4.83
C ARG A 38 -6.13 9.02 3.64
N LEU A 39 -6.50 10.28 3.40
CA LEU A 39 -5.93 11.09 2.34
C LEU A 39 -4.42 11.28 2.53
N ALA A 40 -3.98 11.60 3.76
CA ALA A 40 -2.57 11.74 4.09
C ALA A 40 -1.79 10.43 3.82
N LEU A 41 -2.37 9.28 4.15
CA LEU A 41 -1.78 7.97 3.89
C LEU A 41 -1.67 7.68 2.38
N VAL A 42 -2.70 7.99 1.59
CA VAL A 42 -2.67 7.84 0.12
C VAL A 42 -1.60 8.75 -0.49
N ILE A 43 -1.50 10.01 -0.04
CA ILE A 43 -0.46 10.94 -0.50
C ILE A 43 0.93 10.40 -0.15
N LEU A 44 1.12 9.92 1.09
CA LEU A 44 2.38 9.33 1.53
C LEU A 44 2.78 8.14 0.65
N ALA A 45 1.85 7.23 0.38
CA ALA A 45 2.07 6.09 -0.52
C ALA A 45 2.49 6.56 -1.92
N GLY A 46 1.78 7.54 -2.49
CA GLY A 46 2.11 8.12 -3.79
C GLY A 46 3.52 8.73 -3.84
N VAL A 47 3.92 9.48 -2.80
CA VAL A 47 5.28 10.03 -2.69
C VAL A 47 6.32 8.90 -2.64
N ILE A 48 6.09 7.86 -1.85
CA ILE A 48 7.00 6.72 -1.73
C ILE A 48 7.13 5.97 -3.07
N ILE A 49 6.02 5.70 -3.77
CA ILE A 49 6.02 5.08 -5.10
C ILE A 49 6.82 5.91 -6.08
N GLY A 50 6.59 7.23 -6.12
CA GLY A 50 7.29 8.14 -7.01
C GLY A 50 8.79 8.14 -6.75
N LEU A 51 9.21 8.25 -5.48
CA LEU A 51 10.60 8.20 -5.09
C LEU A 51 11.24 6.84 -5.41
N CYS A 52 10.58 5.73 -5.05
CA CYS A 52 11.11 4.40 -5.30
C CYS A 52 11.27 4.12 -6.80
N THR A 53 10.31 4.55 -7.61
CA THR A 53 10.39 4.41 -9.06
C THR A 53 11.47 5.32 -9.66
N TYR A 54 11.59 6.56 -9.17
CA TYR A 54 12.62 7.49 -9.64
C TYR A 54 14.05 7.01 -9.33
N PHE A 55 14.24 6.39 -8.16
CA PHE A 55 15.54 5.86 -7.75
C PHE A 55 15.82 4.45 -8.25
N ALA A 56 14.88 3.80 -8.93
CA ALA A 56 15.13 2.50 -9.55
C ALA A 56 16.16 2.62 -10.69
N PRO A 57 16.98 1.57 -10.93
CA PRO A 57 17.89 1.55 -12.06
C PRO A 57 17.11 1.48 -13.38
N GLY A 58 17.51 2.28 -14.37
CA GLY A 58 16.89 2.34 -15.70
C GLY A 58 16.94 3.75 -16.33
N ASP A 59 16.51 3.85 -17.58
CA ASP A 59 16.34 5.11 -18.30
C ASP A 59 14.91 5.66 -18.13
N GLY A 60 14.71 6.95 -18.37
CA GLY A 60 13.36 7.57 -18.33
C GLY A 60 12.74 7.63 -16.92
N ARG A 61 13.56 7.62 -15.86
CA ARG A 61 13.15 7.52 -14.45
C ARG A 61 12.08 8.53 -14.02
N ALA A 62 12.18 9.78 -14.48
CA ALA A 62 11.21 10.83 -14.16
C ALA A 62 9.82 10.53 -14.75
N THR A 63 9.76 10.13 -16.03
CA THR A 63 8.51 9.74 -16.69
C THR A 63 7.93 8.49 -16.06
N ALA A 64 8.76 7.49 -15.77
CA ALA A 64 8.32 6.27 -15.08
C ALA A 64 7.73 6.56 -13.70
N ALA A 65 8.39 7.42 -12.91
CA ALA A 65 7.90 7.83 -11.59
C ALA A 65 6.55 8.54 -11.68
N LEU A 66 6.40 9.50 -12.62
CA LEU A 66 5.13 10.18 -12.84
C LEU A 66 4.02 9.18 -13.20
N MET A 67 4.29 8.28 -14.15
CA MET A 67 3.33 7.26 -14.56
C MET A 67 2.97 6.33 -13.40
N ALA A 68 3.93 5.90 -12.59
CA ALA A 68 3.66 5.06 -11.42
C ALA A 68 2.73 5.75 -10.41
N VAL A 69 2.96 7.03 -10.11
CA VAL A 69 2.09 7.81 -9.22
C VAL A 69 0.68 7.98 -9.81
N VAL A 70 0.58 8.24 -11.12
CA VAL A 70 -0.73 8.35 -11.80
C VAL A 70 -1.49 7.03 -11.74
N HIS A 71 -0.85 5.90 -12.07
CA HIS A 71 -1.47 4.58 -11.99
C HIS A 71 -1.93 4.28 -10.57
N PHE A 72 -1.06 4.51 -9.58
CA PHE A 72 -1.42 4.36 -8.17
C PHE A 72 -2.63 5.21 -7.79
N GLY A 73 -2.67 6.49 -8.22
CA GLY A 73 -3.79 7.38 -7.95
C GLY A 73 -5.10 6.85 -8.52
N ILE A 74 -5.10 6.34 -9.75
CA ILE A 74 -6.26 5.72 -10.40
C ILE A 74 -6.70 4.48 -9.62
N PHE A 75 -5.80 3.55 -9.32
CA PHE A 75 -6.13 2.33 -8.56
C PHE A 75 -6.61 2.64 -7.14
N SER A 76 -6.00 3.61 -6.47
CA SER A 76 -6.41 4.07 -5.14
C SER A 76 -7.82 4.69 -5.16
N ALA A 77 -8.14 5.47 -6.20
CA ALA A 77 -9.49 5.99 -6.41
C ALA A 77 -10.49 4.85 -6.63
N LEU A 78 -10.17 3.90 -7.52
CA LEU A 78 -10.99 2.71 -7.78
C LEU A 78 -11.27 1.90 -6.51
N MET A 79 -10.26 1.68 -5.68
CA MET A 79 -10.41 0.98 -4.39
C MET A 79 -11.27 1.76 -3.39
N GLY A 80 -11.35 3.08 -3.53
CA GLY A 80 -12.13 3.97 -2.67
C GLY A 80 -13.64 3.97 -2.92
N HIS A 81 -14.13 3.34 -3.99
CA HIS A 81 -15.55 3.30 -4.32
C HIS A 81 -16.31 2.20 -3.54
N GLY A 82 -17.63 2.36 -3.41
CA GLY A 82 -18.53 1.38 -2.78
C GLY A 82 -18.55 1.42 -1.24
N GLU A 83 -19.42 0.61 -0.63
CA GLU A 83 -19.66 0.60 0.83
C GLU A 83 -18.38 0.30 1.64
N ASP A 84 -17.51 -0.59 1.13
CA ASP A 84 -16.20 -0.91 1.73
C ASP A 84 -15.01 -0.19 1.06
N GLY A 85 -15.25 0.91 0.35
CA GLY A 85 -14.21 1.61 -0.39
C GLY A 85 -13.12 2.22 0.49
N ALA A 86 -13.52 2.90 1.56
CA ALA A 86 -12.62 3.55 2.50
C ALA A 86 -11.55 2.60 3.11
N PRO A 87 -11.90 1.45 3.70
CA PRO A 87 -10.92 0.53 4.25
C PRO A 87 -10.05 -0.13 3.18
N ARG A 88 -10.59 -0.41 1.98
CA ARG A 88 -9.83 -0.98 0.86
C ARG A 88 -8.76 -0.01 0.34
N GLN A 89 -9.12 1.26 0.17
CA GLN A 89 -8.20 2.31 -0.22
C GLN A 89 -7.07 2.49 0.82
N ALA A 90 -7.42 2.52 2.11
CA ALA A 90 -6.45 2.65 3.18
C ALA A 90 -5.49 1.44 3.22
N MET A 91 -6.02 0.22 3.11
CA MET A 91 -5.23 -1.01 3.03
C MET A 91 -4.25 -0.97 1.86
N PHE A 92 -4.72 -0.59 0.68
CA PHE A 92 -3.88 -0.50 -0.51
C PHE A 92 -2.73 0.48 -0.32
N ALA A 93 -3.00 1.65 0.26
CA ALA A 93 -1.97 2.64 0.58
C ALA A 93 -0.97 2.12 1.63
N VAL A 94 -1.44 1.45 2.69
CA VAL A 94 -0.55 0.81 3.70
C VAL A 94 0.41 -0.19 3.05
N LEU A 95 -0.10 -1.06 2.17
CA LEU A 95 0.72 -2.04 1.48
C LEU A 95 1.82 -1.36 0.67
N MET A 96 1.45 -0.39 -0.17
CA MET A 96 2.42 0.30 -1.04
C MET A 96 3.51 1.04 -0.27
N VAL A 97 3.16 1.69 0.85
CA VAL A 97 4.15 2.36 1.73
C VAL A 97 5.26 1.41 2.17
N VAL A 98 4.93 0.13 2.40
CA VAL A 98 5.89 -0.87 2.89
C VAL A 98 6.56 -1.64 1.75
N THR A 99 5.81 -1.99 0.71
CA THR A 99 6.27 -2.93 -0.32
C THR A 99 7.11 -2.25 -1.40
N GLU A 100 6.89 -0.98 -1.69
CA GLU A 100 7.67 -0.25 -2.69
C GLU A 100 9.15 -0.06 -2.28
N PRO A 101 9.48 0.33 -1.04
CA PRO A 101 10.88 0.34 -0.58
C PRO A 101 11.56 -1.04 -0.65
N LEU A 102 10.81 -2.12 -0.39
CA LEU A 102 11.32 -3.48 -0.53
C LEU A 102 11.57 -3.83 -2.00
N GLY A 103 10.62 -3.50 -2.89
CA GLY A 103 10.78 -3.69 -4.33
C GLY A 103 11.97 -2.91 -4.90
N LEU A 104 12.17 -1.65 -4.49
CA LEU A 104 13.36 -0.88 -4.83
C LEU A 104 14.65 -1.60 -4.39
N SER A 105 14.66 -2.12 -3.16
CA SER A 105 15.82 -2.83 -2.62
C SER A 105 16.15 -4.08 -3.46
N PHE A 106 15.14 -4.81 -3.93
CA PHE A 106 15.33 -5.95 -4.85
C PHE A 106 15.85 -5.53 -6.22
N ARG A 107 15.41 -4.39 -6.76
CA ARG A 107 15.87 -3.87 -8.05
C ARG A 107 17.34 -3.43 -8.01
N TRP A 108 17.85 -3.01 -6.86
CA TRP A 108 19.26 -2.65 -6.67
C TRP A 108 20.16 -3.84 -6.33
N ALA A 109 19.61 -4.90 -5.76
CA ALA A 109 20.37 -6.07 -5.38
C ALA A 109 20.64 -7.00 -6.60
N PRO A 110 21.90 -7.35 -6.88
CA PRO A 110 22.23 -8.21 -8.01
C PRO A 110 21.58 -9.60 -7.84
N GLY A 111 20.88 -10.04 -8.89
CA GLY A 111 20.21 -11.36 -8.92
C GLY A 111 18.84 -11.42 -8.24
N LEU A 112 18.33 -10.33 -7.65
CA LEU A 112 17.04 -10.32 -6.95
C LEU A 112 15.88 -9.72 -7.77
N TYR A 113 16.08 -9.44 -9.07
CA TYR A 113 15.02 -8.86 -9.91
C TYR A 113 13.72 -9.67 -9.88
N PHE A 114 13.81 -11.01 -9.87
CA PHE A 114 12.65 -11.89 -9.80
C PHE A 114 11.90 -11.81 -8.46
N MET A 115 12.56 -11.39 -7.38
CA MET A 115 11.92 -11.20 -6.07
C MET A 115 10.96 -10.01 -6.06
N ASP A 116 11.21 -8.98 -6.88
CA ASP A 116 10.27 -7.88 -7.08
C ASP A 116 8.96 -8.36 -7.72
N GLN A 117 9.06 -9.30 -8.67
CA GLN A 117 7.88 -9.93 -9.29
C GLN A 117 7.13 -10.82 -8.30
N ILE A 118 7.84 -11.63 -7.50
CA ILE A 118 7.24 -12.45 -6.44
C ILE A 118 6.54 -11.57 -5.41
N LEU A 119 7.18 -10.48 -4.97
CA LEU A 119 6.59 -9.52 -4.05
C LEU A 119 5.31 -8.92 -4.65
N THR A 120 5.34 -8.51 -5.91
CA THR A 120 4.16 -7.97 -6.61
C THR A 120 2.99 -8.96 -6.58
N VAL A 121 3.24 -10.22 -6.95
CA VAL A 121 2.22 -11.28 -6.91
C VAL A 121 1.71 -11.48 -5.48
N TRP A 122 2.61 -11.50 -4.49
CA TRP A 122 2.24 -11.68 -3.09
C TRP A 122 1.35 -10.55 -2.56
N VAL A 123 1.67 -9.30 -2.91
CA VAL A 123 0.86 -8.12 -2.57
C VAL A 123 -0.53 -8.19 -3.21
N LEU A 124 -0.63 -8.63 -4.46
CA LEU A 124 -1.92 -8.83 -5.13
C LEU A 124 -2.76 -9.90 -4.41
N VAL A 125 -2.16 -11.05 -4.08
CA VAL A 125 -2.86 -12.12 -3.34
C VAL A 125 -3.30 -11.64 -1.96
N ALA A 126 -2.46 -10.87 -1.26
CA ALA A 126 -2.78 -10.28 0.04
C ALA A 126 -3.94 -9.28 -0.05
N GLY A 127 -3.94 -8.42 -1.08
CA GLY A 127 -5.01 -7.47 -1.35
C GLY A 127 -6.34 -8.15 -1.64
N VAL A 128 -6.35 -9.15 -2.54
CA VAL A 128 -7.57 -9.93 -2.87
C VAL A 128 -8.11 -10.64 -1.62
N THR A 129 -7.22 -11.30 -0.86
CA THR A 129 -7.62 -12.00 0.38
C THR A 129 -8.22 -11.05 1.40
N PHE A 130 -7.65 -9.84 1.54
CA PHE A 130 -8.21 -8.80 2.41
C PHE A 130 -9.62 -8.38 1.96
N ILE A 131 -9.81 -8.15 0.66
CA ILE A 131 -11.11 -7.72 0.10
C ILE A 131 -12.17 -8.79 0.38
N MET A 132 -11.87 -10.06 0.09
CA MET A 132 -12.79 -11.19 0.33
C MET A 132 -13.20 -11.26 1.80
N ARG A 133 -12.24 -11.20 2.73
CA ARG A 133 -12.52 -11.29 4.17
C ARG A 133 -13.21 -10.08 4.76
N SER A 134 -13.04 -8.92 4.13
CA SER A 134 -13.73 -7.69 4.56
C SER A 134 -15.19 -7.73 4.11
N ALA A 135 -15.47 -8.29 2.94
CA ALA A 135 -16.84 -8.49 2.44
C ALA A 135 -17.65 -9.46 3.32
N ASP A 136 -17.02 -10.53 3.84
CA ASP A 136 -17.67 -11.50 4.74
C ASP A 136 -18.17 -10.88 6.07
N LYS A 137 -17.70 -9.68 6.43
CA LYS A 137 -18.15 -8.96 7.64
C LYS A 137 -19.35 -8.05 7.39
N SER A 138 -19.72 -7.80 6.14
CA SER A 138 -20.96 -7.10 5.81
C SER A 138 -22.09 -8.13 5.89
N PRO A 139 -23.04 -8.02 6.84
CA PRO A 139 -24.19 -8.91 6.85
C PRO A 139 -24.88 -8.77 5.50
N SER A 140 -25.08 -9.90 4.80
CA SER A 140 -25.94 -9.97 3.63
C SER A 140 -27.27 -9.29 3.98
N ARG A 141 -27.59 -8.19 3.29
CA ARG A 141 -28.91 -7.59 3.35
C ARG A 141 -29.97 -8.60 2.93
#